data_AF-A0A076H8B9-F1
#
_entry.id   AF-A0A076H8B9-F1
#
_cell.length_a   1.000
_cell.length_b   1.000
_cell.length_c   1.000
_cell.angle_alpha   90.00
_cell.angle_beta   90.00
_cell.angle_gamma   90.00
#
_symmetry.space_group_name_H-M   'P 1'
#
loop_
_entity.id
_entity.type
_entity.pdbx_description
1 polymer ?
#
loop_
_entity_poly.entity_id
_entity_poly.type
_entity_poly.pdbx_seq_one_letter_code
_entity_poly.pdbx_strand_id
1 'polypeptide(L)'
;MAPIKRIRLLTESIASHQPLLSILALGLMLPAAAQAGTCMSYEAAYQLESLLAEGMRWRNALQTVIDEGYSDGSHACLKAIKQQVNQSPYAFPEIEQAVYRRSVR
;
A
#
# COMPACT_ATOMS: atom_id res chain seq x y z
N MET A 1 -49.73 -30.82 -51.18
CA MET A 1 -49.98 -31.10 -49.75
C MET A 1 -49.24 -32.39 -49.37
N ALA A 2 -48.64 -32.40 -48.17
CA ALA A 2 -47.79 -33.45 -47.54
C ALA A 2 -46.32 -33.53 -47.98
N PRO A 3 -45.38 -34.06 -47.15
CA PRO A 3 -45.01 -33.54 -45.82
C PRO A 3 -43.47 -33.49 -45.56
N ILE A 4 -43.11 -32.67 -44.57
CA ILE A 4 -42.00 -32.73 -43.61
C ILE A 4 -40.99 -33.89 -43.78
N LYS A 5 -39.69 -33.58 -43.89
CA LYS A 5 -38.63 -34.37 -43.24
C LYS A 5 -37.35 -33.57 -42.99
N ARG A 6 -37.03 -33.54 -41.69
CA ARG A 6 -35.86 -32.98 -41.00
C ARG A 6 -34.55 -33.25 -41.74
N ILE A 7 -33.82 -32.18 -42.06
CA ILE A 7 -32.40 -32.27 -42.42
C ILE A 7 -31.61 -31.97 -41.15
N ARG A 8 -31.05 -33.02 -40.53
CA ARG A 8 -29.93 -32.91 -39.60
C ARG A 8 -28.68 -32.73 -40.47
N LEU A 9 -28.20 -31.49 -40.58
CA LEU A 9 -26.86 -31.20 -41.09
C LEU A 9 -25.97 -30.94 -39.89
N LEU A 10 -25.07 -31.90 -39.65
CA LEU A 10 -23.85 -31.73 -38.89
C LEU A 10 -23.01 -30.67 -39.58
N THR A 11 -22.63 -29.60 -38.89
CA THR A 11 -21.38 -28.91 -39.20
C THR A 11 -20.83 -28.32 -37.90
N GLU A 12 -19.69 -28.88 -37.50
CA GLU A 12 -18.88 -28.43 -36.40
C GLU A 12 -18.28 -27.05 -36.67
N SER A 13 -17.98 -26.37 -35.56
CA SER A 13 -16.85 -25.45 -35.40
C SER A 13 -16.69 -24.32 -36.41
N ILE A 14 -17.21 -23.14 -36.04
CA ILE A 14 -16.51 -21.90 -36.34
C ILE A 14 -16.36 -21.13 -35.04
N ALA A 15 -15.11 -20.89 -34.72
CA ALA A 15 -14.63 -20.09 -33.63
C ALA A 15 -15.19 -18.66 -33.67
N SER A 16 -15.09 -18.04 -32.51
CA SER A 16 -14.95 -16.60 -32.32
C SER A 16 -16.25 -15.81 -32.13
N HIS A 17 -16.15 -14.92 -31.14
CA HIS A 17 -17.08 -13.87 -30.73
C HIS A 17 -18.25 -14.32 -29.85
N GLN A 18 -18.12 -14.15 -28.54
CA GLN A 18 -18.69 -12.99 -27.84
C GLN A 18 -18.18 -12.98 -26.38
N PRO A 19 -17.81 -11.80 -25.84
CA PRO A 19 -17.22 -11.65 -24.53
C PRO A 19 -18.34 -11.68 -23.49
N LEU A 20 -18.30 -12.65 -22.59
CA LEU A 20 -19.13 -12.59 -21.39
C LEU A 20 -18.56 -11.51 -20.47
N LEU A 21 -19.12 -10.31 -20.64
CA LEU A 21 -19.46 -9.37 -19.59
C LEU A 21 -19.83 -10.12 -18.30
N SER A 22 -18.83 -10.39 -17.46
CA SER A 22 -19.02 -10.68 -16.05
C SER A 22 -18.48 -9.47 -15.27
N ILE A 23 -19.23 -8.39 -15.39
CA ILE A 23 -19.23 -7.32 -14.39
C ILE A 23 -19.96 -7.90 -13.17
N LEU A 24 -19.21 -8.55 -12.29
CA LEU A 24 -19.40 -8.47 -10.85
C LEU A 24 -18.09 -7.87 -10.36
N ALA A 25 -17.98 -6.55 -10.21
CA ALA A 25 -18.44 -5.87 -9.00
C ALA A 25 -18.15 -6.72 -7.74
N LEU A 26 -16.91 -7.22 -7.62
CA LEU A 26 -16.35 -7.61 -6.34
C LEU A 26 -16.11 -6.31 -5.57
N GLY A 27 -17.21 -5.83 -4.98
CA GLY A 27 -17.22 -4.67 -4.12
C GLY A 27 -16.18 -4.86 -3.03
N LEU A 28 -15.18 -3.97 -3.04
CA LEU A 28 -15.03 -2.98 -1.97
C LEU A 28 -15.46 -3.46 -0.58
N MET A 29 -14.85 -4.56 -0.15
CA MET A 29 -14.58 -4.86 1.24
C MET A 29 -13.15 -5.37 1.27
N LEU A 30 -12.21 -4.52 0.82
CA LEU A 30 -10.91 -4.53 1.49
C LEU A 30 -11.28 -4.36 2.96
N PRO A 31 -11.01 -5.34 3.83
CA PRO A 31 -11.13 -5.03 5.24
C PRO A 31 -10.21 -3.83 5.42
N ALA A 32 -10.78 -2.70 5.87
CA ALA A 32 -10.06 -1.75 6.70
C ALA A 32 -9.72 -2.49 8.01
N ALA A 33 -8.96 -3.56 7.86
CA ALA A 33 -8.21 -4.11 8.91
C ALA A 33 -7.19 -3.03 9.16
N ALA A 34 -7.46 -2.28 10.22
CA ALA A 34 -6.46 -2.09 11.24
C ALA A 34 -5.86 -3.48 11.58
N GLN A 35 -5.08 -4.04 10.65
CA GLN A 35 -4.09 -5.02 10.97
C GLN A 35 -3.16 -4.27 11.90
N ALA A 36 -2.79 -4.87 13.02
CA ALA A 36 -1.55 -4.51 13.69
C ALA A 36 -0.38 -4.86 12.73
N GLY A 37 -0.23 -4.09 11.65
CA GLY A 37 0.10 -4.61 10.32
C GLY A 37 1.11 -3.77 9.57
N THR A 38 2.16 -4.44 9.13
CA THR A 38 3.23 -3.98 8.23
C THR A 38 3.85 -2.64 8.62
N CYS A 39 4.87 -2.69 9.47
CA CYS A 39 5.81 -1.59 9.58
C CYS A 39 6.51 -1.35 8.23
N MET A 40 6.04 -0.35 7.48
CA MET A 40 6.67 0.09 6.23
C MET A 40 7.85 0.99 6.58
N SER A 41 8.88 0.40 7.21
CA SER A 41 9.94 1.17 7.89
C SER A 41 10.69 2.16 7.00
N TYR A 42 10.84 1.85 5.71
CA TYR A 42 11.50 2.71 4.74
C TYR A 42 10.59 3.87 4.34
N GLU A 43 9.36 3.59 3.93
CA GLU A 43 8.36 4.58 3.56
C GLU A 43 8.00 5.49 4.75
N ALA A 44 7.88 4.93 5.94
CA ALA A 44 7.69 5.68 7.18
C ALA A 44 8.87 6.62 7.45
N ALA A 45 10.11 6.21 7.23
CA ALA A 45 11.28 7.09 7.36
C ALA A 45 11.22 8.22 6.31
N TYR A 46 10.87 7.90 5.06
CA TYR A 46 10.77 8.89 4.00
C TYR A 46 9.68 9.94 4.27
N GLN A 47 8.49 9.50 4.70
CA GLN A 47 7.39 10.41 5.03
C GLN A 47 7.73 11.26 6.27
N LEU A 48 8.33 10.65 7.29
CA LEU A 48 8.78 11.39 8.46
C LEU A 48 9.81 12.46 8.09
N GLU A 49 10.74 12.15 7.20
CA GLU A 49 11.73 13.09 6.67
C GLU A 49 11.06 14.26 5.92
N SER A 50 10.13 13.98 5.00
CA SER A 50 9.36 15.02 4.29
C SER A 50 8.65 15.96 5.27
N LEU A 51 7.91 15.40 6.22
CA LEU A 51 7.15 16.18 7.20
C LEU A 51 8.06 17.05 8.07
N LEU A 52 9.22 16.54 8.49
CA LEU A 52 10.20 17.31 9.24
C LEU A 52 10.82 18.42 8.40
N ALA A 53 11.13 18.16 7.13
CA ALA A 53 11.64 19.16 6.18
C ALA A 53 10.62 20.28 5.92
N GLU A 54 9.32 19.96 5.97
CA GLU A 54 8.22 20.93 5.93
C GLU A 54 8.08 21.74 7.23
N GLY A 55 8.94 21.50 8.22
CA GLY A 55 8.96 22.20 9.51
C GLY A 55 7.98 21.61 10.53
N MET A 56 7.40 20.44 10.28
CA MET A 56 6.55 19.77 11.25
C MET A 56 7.37 19.32 12.47
N ARG A 57 6.78 19.41 13.66
CA ARG A 57 7.43 18.91 14.87
C ARG A 57 7.43 17.38 14.87
N TRP A 58 8.54 16.78 15.29
CA TRP A 58 8.72 15.31 15.39
C TRP A 58 7.50 14.54 15.89
N ARG A 59 6.88 14.98 17.00
CA ARG A 59 5.72 14.29 17.58
C ARG A 59 4.53 14.25 16.62
N ASN A 60 4.27 15.36 15.92
CA ASN A 60 3.16 15.46 14.98
C ASN A 60 3.48 14.68 13.70
N ALA A 61 4.71 14.77 13.20
CA ALA A 61 5.16 14.00 12.04
C ALA A 61 5.01 12.50 12.28
N LEU A 62 5.44 12.02 13.46
CA LEU A 62 5.31 10.61 13.81
C LEU A 62 3.84 10.19 13.95
N GLN A 63 3.00 11.05 14.52
CA GLN A 63 1.57 10.79 14.62
C GLN A 63 0.92 10.68 13.23
N THR A 64 1.24 11.58 12.30
CA THR A 64 0.79 11.51 10.90
C THR A 64 1.21 10.20 10.24
N VAL A 65 2.48 9.79 10.39
CA VAL A 65 2.99 8.51 9.85
C VAL A 65 2.21 7.31 10.39
N ILE A 66 1.75 7.37 11.64
CA ILE A 66 0.90 6.33 12.26
C ILE A 66 -0.53 6.40 11.72
N ASP A 67 -1.13 7.58 11.69
CA ASP A 67 -2.50 7.81 11.22
C ASP A 67 -2.67 7.47 9.72
N GLU A 68 -1.64 7.69 8.90
CA GLU A 68 -1.60 7.30 7.49
C GLU A 68 -1.27 5.82 7.29
N GLY A 69 -0.99 5.06 8.35
CA GLY A 69 -0.80 3.61 8.31
C GLY A 69 0.59 3.16 7.84
N TYR A 70 1.58 4.05 7.76
CA TYR A 70 2.97 3.66 7.47
C TYR A 70 3.65 2.96 8.66
N SER A 71 3.19 3.27 9.87
CA SER A 71 3.66 2.66 11.11
C SER A 71 2.48 2.24 11.98
N ASP A 72 2.62 1.09 12.65
CA ASP A 72 1.68 0.65 13.68
C ASP A 72 1.93 1.33 15.05
N GLY A 73 2.89 2.27 15.12
CA GLY A 73 3.29 2.95 16.35
C GLY A 73 4.03 2.04 17.34
N SER A 74 4.27 0.77 17.00
CA SER A 74 4.92 -0.17 17.89
C SER A 74 6.40 0.19 18.07
N HIS A 75 6.96 -0.15 19.23
CA HIS A 75 8.38 0.05 19.48
C HIS A 75 9.26 -0.74 18.48
N ALA A 76 8.79 -1.89 18.01
CA ALA A 76 9.46 -2.69 16.99
C ALA A 76 9.54 -1.93 15.65
N CYS A 77 8.44 -1.29 15.23
CA CYS A 77 8.43 -0.53 14.01
C CYS A 77 9.30 0.73 14.08
N LEU A 78 9.21 1.47 15.18
CA LEU A 78 10.07 2.63 15.43
C LEU A 78 11.57 2.27 15.40
N LYS A 79 11.92 1.09 15.96
CA LYS A 79 13.30 0.58 15.88
C LYS A 79 13.71 0.28 14.44
N ALA A 80 12.83 -0.30 13.63
CA ALA A 80 13.10 -0.57 12.22
C ALA A 80 13.29 0.72 11.42
N ILE A 81 12.44 1.74 11.63
CA ILE A 81 12.60 3.09 11.03
C ILE A 81 13.96 3.67 11.38
N LYS A 82 14.35 3.62 12.66
CA LYS A 82 15.67 4.08 13.09
C LYS A 82 16.81 3.30 12.43
N GLN A 83 16.66 1.99 12.22
CA GLN A 83 17.65 1.20 11.51
C GLN A 83 17.79 1.61 10.04
N GLN A 84 16.69 1.91 9.35
CA GLN A 84 16.73 2.43 7.97
C GLN A 84 17.50 3.75 7.88
N VAL A 85 17.20 4.67 8.79
CA VAL A 85 17.87 5.97 8.87
C VAL A 85 19.37 5.79 9.11
N ASN A 86 19.75 4.95 10.09
CA ASN A 86 21.15 4.68 10.38
C ASN A 86 21.92 4.00 9.23
N GLN A 87 21.24 3.23 8.37
CA GLN A 87 21.86 2.61 7.20
C GLN A 87 22.12 3.63 6.07
N SER A 88 21.41 4.75 6.07
CA SER A 88 21.51 5.79 5.04
C SER A 88 21.33 7.19 5.63
N PRO A 89 22.24 7.65 6.51
CA PRO A 89 22.08 8.90 7.25
C PRO A 89 21.99 10.14 6.35
N TYR A 90 22.65 10.10 5.19
CA TYR A 90 22.58 11.19 4.20
C TYR A 90 21.25 11.23 3.43
N ALA A 91 20.45 10.16 3.46
CA ALA A 91 19.14 10.13 2.83
C ALA A 91 18.05 10.72 3.74
N PHE A 92 18.33 10.86 5.04
CA PHE A 92 17.37 11.33 6.04
C PHE A 92 17.99 12.40 6.98
N PRO A 93 18.53 13.50 6.44
CA PRO A 93 19.23 14.51 7.23
C PRO A 93 18.35 15.23 8.27
N GLU A 94 17.06 15.40 8.03
CA GLU A 94 16.14 16.09 8.96
C GLU A 94 15.79 15.19 10.15
N ILE A 95 15.59 13.90 9.93
CA ILE A 95 15.45 12.91 11.00
C ILE A 95 16.74 12.87 11.84
N GLU A 96 17.90 12.78 11.20
CA GLU A 96 19.19 12.78 11.91
C GLU A 96 19.34 14.04 12.77
N GLN A 97 19.02 15.21 12.23
CA GLN A 97 19.05 16.46 13.00
C GLN A 97 18.04 16.46 14.16
N ALA A 98 16.80 16.01 13.92
CA ALA A 98 15.75 16.01 14.94
C ALA A 98 16.04 15.03 16.10
N VAL A 99 16.66 13.89 15.80
CA VAL A 99 16.99 12.84 16.77
C VAL A 99 18.33 13.12 17.44
N TYR A 100 19.39 13.47 16.70
CA TYR A 100 20.75 13.61 17.25
C TYR A 100 21.03 14.98 17.89
N ARG A 101 20.36 16.08 17.49
CA ARG A 101 20.48 17.35 18.26
C ARG A 101 19.96 17.23 19.69
N ARG A 102 19.14 16.21 19.98
CA ARG A 102 18.68 15.90 21.34
C ARG A 102 19.74 15.24 22.23
N SER A 103 20.78 14.64 21.63
CA SER A 103 21.78 13.85 22.35
C SER A 103 23.04 14.63 22.73
N VAL A 104 23.23 15.86 22.23
CA VAL A 104 24.41 16.71 22.52
C VAL A 104 24.10 17.71 23.65
N ARG A 105 23.48 17.24 24.74
CA ARG A 105 23.21 18.07 25.91
C ARG A 105 23.65 17.41 27.19
#